data_AF-A0A2W5P4K9-F1
#
_entry.id   AF-A0A2W5P4K9-F1
#
_cell.length_a   1.000
_cell.length_b   1.000
_cell.length_c   1.000
_cell.angle_alpha   90.00
_cell.angle_beta   90.00
_cell.angle_gamma   90.00
#
_symmetry.space_group_name_H-M   'P 1'
#
loop_
_entity.id
_entity.type
_entity.pdbx_description
1 polymer ?
#
loop_
_entity_poly.entity_id
_entity_poly.type
_entity_poly.pdbx_seq_one_letter_code
_entity_poly.pdbx_strand_id
1 'polypeptide(L)' 'MNFNRRQLLQTTGASALLAGLGQQAFAQAGIETATIVTGFAAGGTSDTICRRVAQKMQPDYAKAVVVENRTGAGGQ' A
#
# COMPACT_ATOMS: atom_id res chain seq x y z
N MET A 1 -42.20 2.59 -29.15
CA MET A 1 -40.76 2.22 -29.06
C MET A 1 -40.66 0.72 -29.29
N ASN A 2 -40.33 0.28 -30.52
CA ASN A 2 -40.25 -1.15 -30.81
C ASN A 2 -38.87 -1.66 -30.41
N PHE A 3 -38.78 -2.37 -29.28
CA PHE A 3 -37.54 -3.01 -28.86
C PHE A 3 -37.31 -4.29 -29.68
N ASN A 4 -36.22 -4.31 -30.45
CA ASN A 4 -35.84 -5.44 -31.27
C ASN A 4 -35.00 -6.43 -30.45
N ARG A 5 -35.33 -7.73 -30.51
CA ARG A 5 -34.63 -8.79 -29.75
C ARG A 5 -33.11 -8.79 -30.00
N ARG A 6 -32.70 -8.43 -31.22
CA ARG A 6 -31.28 -8.29 -31.59
C ARG A 6 -30.60 -7.14 -30.85
N GLN A 7 -31.28 -6.01 -30.70
CA GLN A 7 -30.78 -4.85 -29.95
C GLN A 7 -30.61 -5.19 -28.48
N LEU A 8 -31.56 -5.93 -27.90
CA LEU A 8 -31.47 -6.40 -26.51
C LEU A 8 -30.26 -7.31 -26.29
N LEU A 9 -30.00 -8.24 -27.20
CA LEU A 9 -28.84 -9.13 -27.12
C LEU A 9 -27.51 -8.37 -27.26
N GLN A 10 -27.44 -7.40 -28.16
CA GLN A 10 -26.24 -6.59 -28.39
C GLN A 10 -25.93 -5.70 -27.19
N THR A 11 -26.92 -5.04 -26.60
CA THR A 11 -26.70 -4.16 -25.45
C THR A 11 -26.32 -4.95 -24.19
N THR A 12 -26.90 -6.15 -24.01
CA THR A 12 -26.56 -7.04 -22.89
C THR A 12 -25.13 -7.60 -23.02
N GLY A 13 -24.71 -7.97 -24.24
CA GLY A 13 -23.34 -8.42 -24.47
C GLY A 13 -22.31 -7.31 -24.27
N ALA A 14 -22.62 -6.09 -24.74
CA ALA A 14 -21.74 -4.94 -24.58
C ALA A 14 -21.58 -4.52 -23.11
N SER A 15 -22.66 -4.53 -22.32
CA SER A 15 -22.61 -4.19 -20.89
C SER A 15 -21.82 -5.23 -20.08
N ALA A 16 -21.94 -6.52 -20.41
CA ALA A 16 -21.17 -7.58 -19.77
C ALA A 16 -19.65 -7.46 -20.03
N LEU A 17 -19.27 -7.13 -21.26
CA LEU A 17 -17.86 -6.88 -21.62
C LEU A 17 -17.30 -5.66 -20.90
N LEU A 18 -18.07 -4.57 -20.82
CA LEU A 18 -17.67 -3.34 -20.11
C LEU A 18 -17.55 -3.56 -18.59
N ALA A 19 -18.42 -4.39 -18.00
CA ALA A 19 -18.33 -4.75 -16.59
C ALA A 19 -17.05 -5.55 -16.26
N GLY A 20 -16.56 -6.38 -17.19
CA GLY A 20 -15.34 -7.17 -17.00
C GLY A 20 -14.03 -6.38 -17.14
N LEU A 21 -14.04 -5.23 -17.81
CA LEU A 21 -12.84 -4.41 -18.06
C LEU A 21 -12.49 -3.46 -16.90
N GLY A 22 -13.36 -3.31 -15.90
CA GLY A 22 -13.31 -2.19 -14.95
C GLY A 22 -12.92 -2.52 -13.50
N GLN A 23 -12.70 -3.78 -13.12
CA GLN A 23 -12.43 -4.13 -11.72
C GLN A 23 -10.96 -4.46 -11.46
N GLN A 24 -10.08 -3.50 -11.73
CA GLN A 24 -8.84 -3.42 -10.94
C GLN A 24 -9.19 -2.83 -9.58
N ALA A 25 -9.77 -3.65 -8.71
CA ALA A 25 -9.86 -3.33 -7.30
C ALA A 25 -8.42 -3.33 -6.76
N PHE A 26 -7.83 -2.16 -6.63
CA PHE A 26 -6.63 -1.97 -5.83
C PHE A 26 -7.04 -2.19 -4.37
N ALA A 27 -7.05 -3.45 -3.93
CA ALA A 27 -6.99 -3.75 -2.51
C ALA A 27 -5.78 -2.97 -1.97
N GLN A 28 -5.92 -2.34 -0.80
CA GLN A 28 -4.79 -1.74 -0.12
C GLN A 28 -3.78 -2.86 0.14
N ALA A 29 -2.79 -3.00 -0.75
CA ALA A 29 -1.79 -4.02 -0.64
C ALA A 29 -1.06 -3.79 0.68
N GLY A 30 -1.00 -4.82 1.53
CA GLY A 30 -0.28 -4.73 2.80
C GLY A 30 1.14 -4.23 2.55
N ILE A 31 1.62 -3.34 3.42
CA ILE A 31 2.96 -2.75 3.26
C ILE A 31 3.99 -3.88 3.36
N GLU A 32 4.77 -4.08 2.31
CA GLU A 32 5.79 -5.14 2.31
C GLU A 32 6.98 -4.75 3.19
N THR A 33 7.47 -3.53 3.03
CA THR A 33 8.60 -3.00 3.81
C THR A 33 8.33 -1.56 4.21
N ALA A 34 8.50 -1.25 5.49
CA ALA A 34 8.47 0.11 6.01
C ALA A 34 9.87 0.54 6.48
N THR A 35 10.21 1.82 6.32
CA THR A 35 11.49 2.39 6.76
C THR A 35 11.25 3.48 7.79
N ILE A 36 11.91 3.37 8.95
CA ILE A 36 11.96 4.42 9.97
C ILE A 36 13.28 5.17 9.80
N VAL A 37 13.20 6.44 9.44
CA VAL A 37 14.39 7.30 9.30
C VAL A 37 14.63 8.01 10.63
N THR A 38 15.84 7.87 11.18
CA THR A 38 16.25 8.60 12.39
C THR A 38 17.36 9.58 12.06
N GLY A 39 17.19 10.82 12.50
CA GLY A 39 18.17 11.90 12.32
C GLY A 39 19.44 11.78 13.18
N PHE A 40 19.53 10.76 14.04
CA PHE A 40 20.58 10.58 15.03
C PHE A 40 21.48 9.39 14.70
N ALA A 41 22.68 9.39 15.28
CA ALA A 41 23.64 8.30 15.12
C ALA A 41 23.08 6.96 15.61
N ALA A 42 23.51 5.88 14.95
CA ALA A 42 23.17 4.52 15.33
C ALA A 42 23.66 4.21 16.77
N GLY A 43 22.90 3.41 17.51
CA GLY A 43 23.21 3.05 18.89
C GLY A 43 22.83 4.10 19.95
N GLY A 44 22.36 5.29 19.55
CA GLY A 44 21.81 6.28 20.48
C GLY A 44 20.43 5.90 21.03
N THR A 45 19.92 6.72 21.95
CA THR A 45 18.56 6.54 22.52
C THR A 45 17.49 6.55 21.44
N SER A 46 17.60 7.46 20.46
CA SER A 46 16.65 7.55 19.33
C SER A 46 16.64 6.27 18.49
N ASP A 47 17.81 5.76 18.08
CA ASP A 47 17.93 4.51 17.33
C ASP A 47 17.37 3.32 18.10
N THR A 48 17.67 3.23 19.41
CA THR A 48 17.16 2.15 20.27
C THR A 48 15.64 2.14 20.36
N ILE A 49 15.01 3.32 20.47
CA ILE A 49 13.55 3.45 20.49
C ILE A 49 12.98 3.04 19.12
N CYS A 50 13.55 3.52 18.02
CA CYS A 50 13.09 3.18 16.67
C CYS A 50 13.18 1.69 16.38
N ARG A 51 14.22 0.98 16.86
CA ARG A 51 14.33 -0.48 16.74
C ARG A 51 13.25 -1.22 17.53
N ARG A 52 12.90 -0.76 18.72
CA ARG A 52 11.79 -1.34 19.51
C ARG A 52 10.44 -1.11 18.84
N VAL A 53 10.23 0.07 18.28
CA VAL A 53 9.01 0.39 17.52
C VAL A 53 8.93 -0.48 16.26
N ALA A 54 10.02 -0.62 15.51
CA ALA A 54 10.09 -1.47 14.32
C ALA A 54 9.70 -2.93 14.63
N GLN A 55 10.21 -3.49 15.74
CA GLN A 55 9.85 -4.84 16.19
C GLN A 55 8.36 -4.99 16.50
N LYS A 56 7.70 -3.94 17.01
CA LYS A 56 6.27 -3.98 17.36
C LYS A 56 5.36 -3.73 16.15
N MET A 57 5.86 -3.04 15.13
CA MET A 57 5.15 -2.78 13.87
C MET A 57 5.10 -4.02 12.97
N GLN A 58 6.08 -4.92 13.07
CA GLN A 58 6.06 -6.19 12.34
C GLN A 58 5.28 -7.25 13.14
N PRO A 59 4.39 -8.05 12.51
CA PRO A 59 3.98 -8.04 11.10
C PRO A 59 2.73 -7.20 10.80
N ASP A 60 2.07 -6.63 11.82
CA ASP A 60 0.72 -6.06 11.71
C ASP A 60 0.63 -4.82 10.79
N TYR A 61 1.69 -4.00 10.77
CA TYR A 61 1.75 -2.80 9.92
C TYR A 61 2.46 -3.07 8.59
N ALA A 62 3.61 -3.75 8.64
CA ALA A 62 4.38 -4.14 7.45
C ALA A 62 5.05 -5.50 7.65
N LYS A 63 5.27 -6.24 6.55
CA LYS A 63 5.94 -7.55 6.63
C LYS A 63 7.39 -7.43 7.13
N ALA A 64 8.06 -6.32 6.83
CA ALA A 64 9.39 -5.98 7.33
C ALA A 64 9.46 -4.49 7.70
N VAL A 65 10.22 -4.17 8.76
CA VAL A 65 10.48 -2.79 9.16
C VAL A 65 11.97 -2.58 9.37
N VAL A 66 12.54 -1.60 8.66
CA VAL A 66 13.97 -1.27 8.66
C VAL A 66 14.19 0.09 9.32
N VAL A 67 15.26 0.24 10.11
CA VAL A 67 15.67 1.52 10.70
C VAL A 67 16.88 2.05 9.94
N GLU A 68 16.77 3.26 9.39
CA GLU A 68 17.82 3.95 8.64
C GLU A 68 18.28 5.20 9.41
N ASN A 69 19.55 5.24 9.80
CA ASN A 69 20.13 6.38 10.50
C ASN A 69 20.70 7.38 9.48
N ARG A 70 20.02 8.52 9.29
CA ARG A 70 20.47 9.63 8.45
C ARG A 70 20.87 10.81 9.31
N THR A 71 22.14 10.87 9.68
CA THR A 71 22.68 11.93 10.53
C THR A 71 22.88 13.23 9.76
N GLY A 72 22.51 14.36 10.36
CA GLY A 72 22.72 15.70 9.80
C GLY A 72 21.82 16.73 10.47
N ALA A 73 22.17 18.02 10.42
CA ALA A 73 21.36 19.14 10.89
C ALA A 73 20.72 19.02 12.30
N GLY A 74 21.33 18.25 13.21
CA GLY A 74 20.77 18.00 14.54
C GLY A 74 19.60 17.01 14.58
N GLY A 75 19.39 16.27 13.50
CA GLY A 75 18.35 15.25 13.34
C GLY A 75 17.06 15.75 12.68
N GLN A 76 17.17 16.84 11.91
CA GLN A 76 16.10 17.49 11.14
C GLN A 76 16.42 17.42 9.64
#